data_AF-A0A7L5DLU9-F1
#
_entry.id   AF-A0A7L5DLU9-F1
#
_cell.length_a   1.000
_cell.length_b   1.000
_cell.length_c   1.000
_cell.angle_alpha   90.00
_cell.angle_beta   90.00
_cell.angle_gamma   90.00
#
_symmetry.space_group_name_H-M   'P 1'
#
loop_
_entity.id
_entity.type
_entity.pdbx_description
1 polymer ?
#
loop_
_entity_poly.entity_id
_entity_poly.type
_entity_poly.pdbx_seq_one_letter_code
_entity_poly.pdbx_strand_id
1 'polypeptide(L)'
;MDAWYSLRWFSPAVWQSFRFAHPLALYLIPAVLLLFLVRQYLYRNTRQRLVLSGRATLDNDEPVSLVQWLLSGLRYLLPLSMFLAMSMLLIALARPQLIREKREEESLGIDIMLAMDVSASMTDADLPPNRLTVARKLAQQFINGRKNDRIGLVAFAGEAFTLCPLTTDYVVLKQYVGELNDRLIRTSGTAIGDALARCINRLRDPVTAPADSLKPANARSKVIILLSDGDNTAGNLDPLTAARLARAFDIRVYTIAVGRTSARAVSNGTSTDEGILKTVATTGTGSFFRATDARRLRAVFGQIDRLEKAPVQIRVYEDVRDYYRIYLYWGISFLMLVMLLKLTIFGNVLED
;
A
#
# COMPACT_ATOMS: atom_id res chain seq x y z
N MET A 1 -13.78 -8.83 20.50
CA MET A 1 -13.73 -10.22 20.02
C MET A 1 -14.87 -10.94 20.71
N ASP A 2 -15.74 -11.60 19.96
CA ASP A 2 -16.85 -12.34 20.56
C ASP A 2 -16.31 -13.48 21.42
N ALA A 3 -16.97 -13.79 22.53
CA ALA A 3 -16.56 -14.88 23.40
C ALA A 3 -16.65 -16.23 22.68
N TRP A 4 -15.83 -17.20 23.08
CA TRP A 4 -15.74 -18.52 22.44
C TRP A 4 -17.06 -19.32 22.48
N TYR A 5 -17.91 -19.04 23.47
CA TYR A 5 -19.23 -19.67 23.64
C TYR A 5 -20.34 -19.03 22.78
N SER A 6 -20.05 -17.99 21.99
CA SER A 6 -21.04 -17.32 21.15
C SER A 6 -21.55 -18.25 20.03
N LEU A 7 -22.87 -18.34 19.86
CA LEU A 7 -23.50 -19.09 18.76
C LEU A 7 -23.18 -18.51 17.36
N ARG A 8 -22.67 -17.27 17.30
CA ARG A 8 -22.28 -16.62 16.04
C ARG A 8 -21.17 -17.37 15.30
N TRP A 9 -20.33 -18.13 16.00
CA TRP A 9 -19.28 -18.97 15.40
C TRP A 9 -19.81 -20.10 14.53
N PHE A 10 -21.10 -20.43 14.64
CA PHE A 10 -21.79 -21.42 13.81
C PHE A 10 -22.65 -20.78 12.72
N SER A 11 -22.62 -19.45 12.58
CA SER A 11 -23.41 -18.78 11.54
C SER A 11 -22.81 -19.03 10.15
N PRO A 12 -23.66 -19.17 9.10
CA PRO A 12 -23.20 -19.37 7.73
C PRO A 12 -22.27 -18.25 7.23
N ALA A 13 -22.51 -17.00 7.66
CA ALA A 13 -21.70 -15.85 7.27
C ALA A 13 -20.25 -15.96 7.77
N VAL A 14 -20.05 -16.45 8.99
CA VAL A 14 -18.71 -16.65 9.57
C VAL A 14 -17.99 -17.80 8.87
N TRP A 15 -18.69 -18.90 8.58
CA TRP A 15 -18.11 -20.05 7.87
C TRP A 15 -17.70 -19.72 6.43
N GLN A 16 -18.46 -18.89 5.72
CA GLN A 16 -18.10 -18.41 4.38
C GLN A 16 -16.87 -17.51 4.38
N SER A 17 -16.58 -16.83 5.50
CA SER A 17 -15.40 -15.99 5.65
C SER A 17 -14.12 -16.77 5.97
N PHE A 18 -14.24 -18.05 6.37
CA PHE A 18 -13.08 -18.85 6.72
C PHE A 18 -12.42 -19.50 5.50
N ARG A 19 -11.09 -19.41 5.47
CA ARG A 19 -10.24 -20.26 4.66
C ARG A 19 -9.69 -21.38 5.54
N PHE A 20 -9.89 -22.63 5.13
CA PHE A 20 -9.39 -23.79 5.87
C PHE A 20 -7.97 -24.14 5.39
N ALA A 21 -7.02 -24.23 6.32
CA ALA A 21 -5.66 -24.65 5.97
C ALA A 21 -5.60 -26.13 5.56
N HIS A 22 -6.44 -26.98 6.17
CA HIS A 22 -6.51 -28.41 5.91
C HIS A 22 -7.95 -28.86 5.60
N PRO A 23 -8.47 -28.61 4.39
CA PRO A 23 -9.85 -28.95 4.03
C PRO A 23 -10.12 -30.47 4.07
N LEU A 24 -9.07 -31.29 3.92
CA LEU A 24 -9.15 -32.76 4.01
C LEU A 24 -9.73 -33.25 5.35
N ALA A 25 -9.48 -32.54 6.46
CA ALA A 25 -10.02 -32.91 7.77
C ALA A 25 -11.55 -32.80 7.81
N LEU A 26 -12.15 -31.92 7.01
CA LEU A 26 -13.60 -31.71 6.98
C LEU A 26 -14.33 -32.89 6.30
N TYR A 27 -13.68 -33.53 5.32
CA TYR A 27 -14.20 -34.74 4.66
C TYR A 27 -14.21 -35.98 5.57
N LEU A 28 -13.54 -35.95 6.71
CA LEU A 28 -13.60 -37.02 7.71
C LEU A 28 -14.88 -36.96 8.57
N ILE A 29 -15.59 -35.82 8.62
CA ILE A 29 -16.83 -35.68 9.39
C ILE A 29 -17.92 -36.66 8.90
N PRO A 30 -18.19 -36.81 7.58
CA PRO A 30 -19.08 -37.84 7.05
C PRO A 30 -18.64 -39.27 7.42
N ALA A 31 -17.34 -39.55 7.46
CA ALA A 31 -16.83 -40.86 7.86
C ALA A 31 -17.13 -41.16 9.34
N VAL A 32 -17.00 -40.16 10.22
CA VAL A 32 -17.41 -40.28 11.63
C VAL A 32 -18.91 -40.50 11.76
N LEU A 33 -19.73 -39.82 10.95
CA LEU A 33 -21.19 -40.03 10.92
C LEU A 33 -21.54 -41.45 10.45
N LEU A 34 -20.84 -41.96 9.43
CA LEU A 34 -21.04 -43.33 8.94
C LEU A 34 -20.66 -44.36 9.99
N LEU A 35 -19.50 -44.22 10.65
CA LEU A 35 -19.09 -45.09 11.75
C LEU A 35 -20.11 -45.07 12.90
N PHE A 36 -20.68 -43.90 13.18
CA PHE A 36 -21.73 -43.75 14.17
C PHE A 36 -23.01 -44.51 13.81
N LEU A 37 -23.47 -44.37 12.56
CA LEU A 37 -24.65 -45.07 12.05
C LEU A 37 -24.44 -46.59 12.00
N VAL A 38 -23.26 -47.04 11.56
CA VAL A 38 -22.88 -48.46 11.55
C VAL A 38 -22.87 -49.02 12.97
N ARG A 39 -22.26 -48.30 13.92
CA ARG A 39 -22.32 -48.68 15.34
C ARG A 39 -23.76 -48.80 15.82
N GLN A 40 -24.62 -47.82 15.54
CA GLN A 40 -26.02 -47.84 15.98
C GLN A 40 -26.82 -48.98 15.33
N TYR A 41 -26.56 -49.27 14.05
CA TYR A 41 -27.18 -50.38 13.32
C TYR A 41 -26.74 -51.74 13.88
N LEU A 42 -25.44 -51.92 14.13
CA LEU A 42 -24.89 -53.13 14.75
C LEU A 42 -25.43 -53.31 16.17
N TYR A 43 -25.42 -52.27 17.01
CA TYR A 43 -25.97 -52.35 18.37
C TYR A 43 -27.48 -52.64 18.41
N ARG A 44 -28.24 -52.20 17.39
CA ARG A 44 -29.66 -52.58 17.23
C ARG A 44 -29.83 -54.07 16.93
N ASN A 45 -28.94 -54.64 16.11
CA ASN A 45 -29.01 -56.05 15.73
C ASN A 45 -28.42 -56.99 16.80
N THR A 46 -27.44 -56.55 17.61
CA THR A 46 -26.80 -57.40 18.64
C THR A 46 -27.63 -57.52 19.93
N ARG A 47 -28.68 -56.69 20.12
CA ARG A 47 -29.74 -57.00 21.11
C ARG A 47 -30.75 -58.01 20.53
N GLN A 48 -30.26 -59.08 19.89
CA GLN A 48 -31.01 -60.33 19.84
C GLN A 48 -31.18 -60.80 21.28
N ARG A 49 -32.40 -60.57 21.78
CA ARG A 49 -33.01 -61.09 23.01
C ARG A 49 -32.14 -62.13 23.73
N LEU A 50 -31.42 -61.70 24.76
CA LEU A 50 -31.16 -62.59 25.89
C LEU A 50 -32.51 -62.83 26.55
N VAL A 51 -33.22 -63.85 26.06
CA VAL A 51 -34.40 -64.40 26.73
C VAL A 51 -33.87 -65.01 28.04
N LEU A 52 -33.87 -64.21 29.11
CA LEU A 52 -33.85 -64.72 30.46
C LEU A 52 -35.21 -65.38 30.70
N SER A 53 -35.27 -66.67 30.38
CA SER A 53 -36.37 -67.56 30.72
C SER A 53 -36.49 -67.65 32.24
N GLY A 54 -37.23 -66.75 32.88
CA GLY A 54 -37.28 -66.75 34.34
C GLY A 54 -38.13 -65.71 35.05
N ARG A 55 -39.20 -65.16 34.45
CA ARG A 55 -40.42 -64.73 35.18
C ARG A 55 -41.46 -64.17 34.21
N ALA A 56 -42.54 -64.93 34.05
CA ALA A 56 -43.76 -64.48 33.39
C ALA A 56 -44.59 -63.61 34.34
N THR A 57 -45.47 -62.80 33.73
CA THR A 57 -46.59 -62.02 34.28
C THR A 57 -46.15 -60.70 34.97
N LEU A 58 -46.66 -59.52 34.63
CA LEU A 58 -48.03 -59.15 34.30
C LEU A 58 -48.08 -58.05 33.23
N ASP A 59 -49.06 -58.23 32.36
CA ASP A 59 -49.66 -57.24 31.48
C ASP A 59 -50.24 -56.10 32.33
N ASN A 60 -49.70 -54.89 32.21
CA ASN A 60 -50.28 -53.67 32.77
C ASN A 60 -49.94 -52.51 31.81
N ASP A 61 -50.99 -52.06 31.11
CA ASP A 61 -51.07 -50.84 30.31
C ASP A 61 -50.96 -49.61 31.24
N GLU A 62 -49.75 -49.34 31.75
CA GLU A 62 -49.44 -48.11 32.47
C GLU A 62 -48.95 -47.04 31.47
N PRO A 63 -49.47 -45.80 31.51
CA PRO A 63 -49.07 -44.75 30.58
C PRO A 63 -47.57 -44.51 30.73
N VAL A 64 -46.82 -44.64 29.63
CA VAL A 64 -45.38 -44.42 29.59
C VAL A 64 -45.07 -43.09 30.27
N SER A 65 -44.58 -43.16 31.51
CA SER A 65 -44.31 -41.98 32.32
C SER A 65 -43.34 -41.09 31.56
N LEU A 66 -43.52 -39.77 31.64
CA LEU A 66 -42.59 -38.77 31.07
C LEU A 66 -41.12 -39.09 31.39
N VAL A 67 -40.88 -39.74 32.53
CA VAL A 67 -39.58 -40.23 33.00
C VAL A 67 -38.99 -41.32 32.09
N GLN A 68 -39.78 -42.32 31.66
CA GLN A 68 -39.32 -43.37 30.72
C GLN A 68 -39.05 -42.84 29.30
N TRP A 69 -39.84 -41.86 28.84
CA TRP A 69 -39.57 -41.17 27.57
C TRP A 69 -38.30 -40.32 27.65
N LEU A 70 -38.11 -39.58 28.76
CA LEU A 70 -36.86 -38.83 29.01
C LEU A 70 -35.64 -39.76 29.09
N LEU A 71 -35.74 -40.89 29.80
CA LEU A 71 -34.68 -41.90 29.92
C LEU A 71 -34.33 -42.52 28.55
N SER A 72 -35.33 -42.76 27.70
CA SER A 72 -35.13 -43.27 26.33
C SER A 72 -34.46 -42.22 25.42
N GLY A 73 -34.80 -40.94 25.57
CA GLY A 73 -34.12 -39.83 24.87
C GLY A 73 -32.67 -39.62 25.33
N LEU A 74 -32.41 -39.78 26.64
CA LEU A 74 -31.08 -39.67 27.23
C LEU A 74 -30.11 -40.76 26.76
N ARG A 75 -30.63 -41.92 26.34
CA ARG A 75 -29.83 -43.00 25.73
C ARG A 75 -29.11 -42.56 24.44
N TYR A 76 -29.71 -41.64 23.69
CA TYR A 76 -29.12 -41.08 22.48
C TYR A 76 -28.20 -39.88 22.77
N LEU A 77 -28.25 -39.31 23.99
CA LEU A 77 -27.46 -38.13 24.37
C LEU A 77 -25.96 -38.44 24.45
N LEU A 78 -25.57 -39.59 25.02
CA LEU A 78 -24.18 -40.02 25.12
C LEU A 78 -23.52 -40.23 23.73
N PRO A 79 -24.12 -41.01 22.81
CA PRO A 79 -23.54 -41.19 21.49
C PRO A 79 -23.60 -39.88 20.66
N LEU A 80 -24.65 -39.06 20.79
CA LEU A 80 -24.74 -37.75 20.12
C LEU A 80 -23.66 -36.75 20.59
N SER A 81 -23.42 -36.65 21.89
CA SER A 81 -22.38 -35.78 22.45
C SER A 81 -20.97 -36.20 22.02
N MET A 82 -20.71 -37.51 21.92
CA MET A 82 -19.45 -38.04 21.35
C MET A 82 -19.27 -37.66 19.88
N PHE A 83 -20.33 -37.78 19.07
CA PHE A 83 -20.31 -37.36 17.67
C PHE A 83 -20.01 -35.86 17.53
N LEU A 84 -20.64 -35.04 18.37
CA LEU A 84 -20.47 -33.59 18.36
C LEU A 84 -19.06 -33.19 18.80
N ALA A 85 -18.51 -33.85 19.83
CA ALA A 85 -17.12 -33.66 20.27
C ALA A 85 -16.13 -33.97 19.13
N MET A 86 -16.29 -35.12 18.48
CA MET A 86 -15.42 -35.54 17.38
C MET A 86 -15.52 -34.59 16.18
N SER A 87 -16.73 -34.17 15.82
CA SER A 87 -16.97 -33.21 14.73
C SER A 87 -16.30 -31.86 15.01
N MET A 88 -16.40 -31.35 16.25
CA MET A 88 -15.75 -30.09 16.64
C MET A 88 -14.22 -30.18 16.65
N LEU A 89 -13.66 -31.32 17.06
CA LEU A 89 -12.21 -31.57 16.99
C LEU A 89 -11.72 -31.62 15.54
N LEU A 90 -12.49 -32.23 14.63
CA LEU A 90 -12.16 -32.24 13.20
C LEU A 90 -12.23 -30.84 12.57
N ILE A 91 -13.21 -30.02 12.96
CA ILE A 91 -13.28 -28.62 12.52
C ILE A 91 -12.09 -27.82 13.06
N ALA A 92 -11.69 -28.04 14.31
CA ALA A 92 -10.48 -27.42 14.86
C ALA A 92 -9.22 -27.87 14.09
N LEU A 93 -9.12 -29.15 13.72
CA LEU A 93 -8.03 -29.69 12.92
C LEU A 93 -7.98 -29.11 11.51
N ALA A 94 -9.13 -28.81 10.90
CA ALA A 94 -9.23 -28.14 9.62
C ALA A 94 -8.65 -26.72 9.63
N ARG A 95 -8.38 -26.16 10.82
CA ARG A 95 -7.81 -24.83 11.07
C ARG A 95 -8.57 -23.75 10.28
N PRO A 96 -9.74 -23.30 10.77
CA PRO A 96 -10.43 -22.16 10.18
C PRO A 96 -9.60 -20.89 10.40
N GLN A 97 -9.22 -20.24 9.31
CA GLN A 97 -8.41 -19.02 9.30
C GLN A 97 -9.21 -17.88 8.68
N LEU A 98 -9.07 -16.69 9.25
CA LEU A 98 -9.54 -15.46 8.63
C LEU A 98 -8.32 -14.74 8.05
N ILE A 99 -8.27 -14.61 6.73
CA ILE A 99 -7.21 -13.87 6.05
C ILE A 99 -7.68 -12.43 5.86
N ARG A 100 -6.93 -11.49 6.44
CA ARG A 100 -7.11 -10.07 6.18
C ARG A 100 -5.98 -9.61 5.30
N GLU A 101 -6.29 -9.35 4.04
CA GLU A 101 -5.33 -8.73 3.12
C GLU A 101 -5.18 -7.26 3.47
N LYS A 102 -3.97 -6.85 3.85
CA LYS A 102 -3.58 -5.45 3.97
C LYS A 102 -2.71 -5.11 2.76
N ARG A 103 -3.28 -4.36 1.82
CA ARG A 103 -2.58 -3.86 0.64
C ARG A 103 -1.87 -2.56 1.00
N GLU A 104 -0.54 -2.57 1.04
CA GLU A 104 0.26 -1.35 1.14
C GLU A 104 0.77 -1.00 -0.26
N GLU A 105 0.23 0.08 -0.82
CA GLU A 105 0.66 0.62 -2.11
C GLU A 105 1.85 1.54 -1.90
N GLU A 106 3.07 1.00 -2.04
CA GLU A 106 4.28 1.82 -2.11
C GLU A 106 4.44 2.34 -3.54
N SER A 107 3.88 3.53 -3.80
CA SER A 107 4.21 4.28 -5.01
C SER A 107 5.61 4.87 -4.85
N LEU A 108 6.58 4.34 -5.61
CA LEU A 108 7.89 4.97 -5.77
C LEU A 108 7.68 6.36 -6.36
N GLY A 109 7.92 7.40 -5.57
CA GLY A 109 7.94 8.78 -6.09
C GLY A 109 9.21 9.04 -6.89
N ILE A 110 9.29 10.23 -7.46
CA ILE A 110 10.40 10.65 -8.32
C ILE A 110 11.33 11.64 -7.64
N ASP A 111 12.54 11.78 -8.16
CA ASP A 111 13.51 12.75 -7.67
C ASP A 111 13.49 14.01 -8.53
N ILE A 112 13.24 15.15 -7.91
CA ILE A 112 13.02 16.43 -8.59
C ILE A 112 13.98 17.48 -8.03
N MET A 113 14.76 18.12 -8.90
CA MET A 113 15.52 19.30 -8.53
C MET A 113 14.87 20.56 -9.11
N LEU A 114 14.46 21.47 -8.24
CA LEU A 114 14.05 22.81 -8.62
C LEU A 114 15.30 23.69 -8.73
N ALA A 115 15.58 24.22 -9.92
CA ALA A 115 16.59 25.25 -10.14
C ALA A 115 15.88 26.59 -10.31
N MET A 116 16.07 27.51 -9.35
CA MET A 116 15.40 28.80 -9.32
C MET A 116 16.39 29.93 -9.53
N ASP A 117 16.12 30.75 -10.53
CA ASP A 117 16.85 31.98 -10.80
C ASP A 117 16.50 33.04 -9.75
N VAL A 118 17.53 33.61 -9.13
CA VAL A 118 17.45 34.71 -8.16
C VAL A 118 18.28 35.91 -8.61
N SER A 119 18.65 35.97 -9.89
CA SER A 119 19.35 37.12 -10.47
C SER A 119 18.53 38.41 -10.39
N ALA A 120 19.19 39.55 -10.62
CA ALA A 120 18.56 40.86 -10.51
C ALA A 120 17.34 41.02 -11.46
N SER A 121 17.37 40.42 -12.65
CA SER A 121 16.25 40.48 -13.61
C SER A 121 14.99 39.78 -13.09
N MET A 122 15.12 38.87 -12.12
CA MET A 122 13.97 38.23 -11.47
C MET A 122 13.26 39.17 -10.46
N THR A 123 13.82 40.33 -10.17
CA THR A 123 13.15 41.37 -9.36
C THR A 123 12.19 42.24 -10.18
N ASP A 124 12.22 42.12 -11.51
CA ASP A 124 11.37 42.90 -12.42
C ASP A 124 9.88 42.66 -12.16
N ALA A 125 9.12 43.75 -12.21
CA ALA A 125 7.67 43.78 -11.96
C ALA A 125 6.82 43.63 -13.23
N ASP A 126 7.40 43.14 -14.34
CA ASP A 126 6.67 42.85 -15.59
C ASP A 126 5.60 41.75 -15.41
N LEU A 127 5.80 40.89 -14.41
CA LEU A 127 4.83 39.95 -13.90
C LEU A 127 4.54 40.29 -12.42
N PRO A 128 3.42 40.95 -12.11
CA PRO A 128 3.16 41.44 -10.76
C PRO A 128 3.03 40.29 -9.75
N PRO A 129 3.58 40.43 -8.52
CA PRO A 129 4.34 41.59 -8.02
C PRO A 129 5.77 41.67 -8.55
N ASN A 130 6.47 40.54 -8.71
CA ASN A 130 7.70 40.41 -9.47
C ASN A 130 7.91 38.96 -9.93
N ARG A 131 8.82 38.73 -10.89
CA ARG A 131 9.09 37.40 -11.45
C ARG A 131 9.48 36.38 -10.37
N LEU A 132 10.37 36.74 -9.44
CA LEU A 132 10.81 35.85 -8.35
C LEU A 132 9.66 35.43 -7.43
N THR A 133 8.77 36.34 -7.07
CA THR A 133 7.61 36.02 -6.22
C THR A 133 6.63 35.11 -6.94
N VAL A 134 6.45 35.29 -8.25
CA VAL A 134 5.65 34.35 -9.05
C VAL A 134 6.34 32.99 -9.10
N ALA A 135 7.65 32.92 -9.36
CA ALA A 135 8.40 31.68 -9.36
C ALA A 135 8.29 30.95 -8.02
N ARG A 136 8.45 31.65 -6.88
CA ARG A 136 8.26 31.09 -5.53
C ARG A 136 6.86 30.52 -5.34
N LYS A 137 5.82 31.25 -5.75
CA LYS A 137 4.43 30.80 -5.66
C LYS A 137 4.19 29.54 -6.50
N LEU A 138 4.74 29.48 -7.71
CA LEU A 138 4.64 28.31 -8.58
C LEU A 138 5.36 27.10 -7.99
N ALA A 139 6.56 27.28 -7.45
CA ALA A 139 7.31 26.24 -6.77
C ALA A 139 6.55 25.71 -5.53
N GLN A 140 5.99 26.60 -4.70
CA GLN A 140 5.17 26.19 -3.55
C GLN A 140 3.90 25.43 -3.96
N GLN A 141 3.21 25.87 -5.02
CA GLN A 141 2.05 25.15 -5.55
C GLN A 141 2.42 23.77 -6.08
N PHE A 142 3.57 23.67 -6.76
CA PHE A 142 4.11 22.39 -7.22
C PHE A 142 4.39 21.43 -6.07
N ILE A 143 5.09 21.90 -5.04
CA ILE A 143 5.43 21.12 -3.84
C ILE A 143 4.17 20.62 -3.12
N ASN A 144 3.15 21.48 -2.96
CA ASN A 144 1.90 21.11 -2.30
C ASN A 144 1.11 20.01 -3.03
N GLY A 145 1.35 19.81 -4.33
CA GLY A 145 0.71 18.74 -5.10
C GLY A 145 1.33 17.36 -4.89
N ARG A 146 2.46 17.25 -4.18
CA ARG A 146 3.25 16.01 -4.06
C ARG A 146 3.03 15.30 -2.73
N LYS A 147 3.18 13.98 -2.75
CA LYS A 147 3.08 13.12 -1.56
C LYS A 147 4.32 12.26 -1.36
N ASN A 148 4.81 11.59 -2.40
CA ASN A 148 5.90 10.62 -2.29
C ASN A 148 7.20 11.02 -3.02
N ASP A 149 7.24 12.20 -3.61
CA ASP A 149 8.37 12.67 -4.41
C ASP A 149 9.46 13.27 -3.51
N ARG A 150 10.74 13.07 -3.87
CA ARG A 150 11.84 13.78 -3.23
C ARG A 150 12.14 15.03 -4.03
N ILE A 151 12.09 16.18 -3.39
CA ILE A 151 12.32 17.46 -4.05
C ILE A 151 13.50 18.16 -3.38
N GLY A 152 14.43 18.68 -4.18
CA GLY A 152 15.51 19.55 -3.73
C GLY A 152 15.46 20.91 -4.41
N LEU A 153 16.24 21.84 -3.89
CA LEU A 153 16.28 23.24 -4.33
C LEU A 153 17.71 23.70 -4.59
N VAL A 154 17.94 24.23 -5.79
CA VAL A 154 19.12 24.98 -6.19
C VAL A 154 18.69 26.40 -6.52
N ALA A 155 19.36 27.38 -5.92
CA ALA A 155 19.22 28.78 -6.30
C ALA A 155 20.43 29.19 -7.13
N PHE A 156 20.24 30.02 -8.15
CA PHE A 156 21.34 30.49 -8.97
C PHE A 156 21.16 31.93 -9.46
N ALA A 157 22.29 32.60 -9.65
CA ALA A 157 22.46 33.89 -10.31
C ALA A 157 23.80 33.79 -11.05
N GLY A 158 24.80 34.65 -10.79
CA GLY A 158 26.14 34.52 -11.39
C GLY A 158 26.89 33.26 -10.97
N GLU A 159 26.45 32.63 -9.88
CA GLU A 159 26.85 31.31 -9.41
C GLU A 159 25.62 30.50 -9.01
N ALA A 160 25.74 29.19 -8.86
CA ALA A 160 24.67 28.34 -8.36
C ALA A 160 24.99 27.78 -6.95
N PHE A 161 23.99 27.50 -6.13
CA PHE A 161 24.13 26.85 -4.82
C PHE A 161 22.96 25.90 -4.55
N THR A 162 23.25 24.74 -3.93
CA THR A 162 22.21 23.84 -3.42
C THR A 162 21.78 24.30 -2.05
N LEU A 163 20.52 24.75 -1.92
CA LEU A 163 19.94 25.19 -0.65
C LEU A 163 19.28 24.06 0.13
N CYS A 164 18.64 23.15 -0.59
CA CYS A 164 17.99 22.00 0.01
C CYS A 164 18.37 20.74 -0.78
N PRO A 165 18.94 19.71 -0.14
CA PRO A 165 19.11 18.40 -0.77
C PRO A 165 17.74 17.76 -1.05
N LEU A 166 17.74 16.65 -1.80
CA LEU A 166 16.52 15.88 -2.06
C LEU A 166 15.88 15.43 -0.74
N THR A 167 14.65 15.88 -0.47
CA THR A 167 13.91 15.57 0.76
C THR A 167 12.43 15.32 0.47
N THR A 168 11.79 14.53 1.33
CA THR A 168 10.33 14.39 1.39
C THR A 168 9.69 15.36 2.40
N ASP A 169 10.50 16.13 3.13
CA ASP A 169 10.02 17.17 4.04
C ASP A 169 9.65 18.43 3.26
N TYR A 170 8.39 18.46 2.82
CA TYR A 170 7.84 19.58 2.08
C TYR A 170 7.65 20.84 2.93
N VAL A 171 7.63 20.75 4.27
CA VAL A 171 7.47 21.92 5.15
C VAL A 171 8.76 22.74 5.11
N VAL A 172 9.88 22.08 5.35
CA VAL A 172 11.22 22.71 5.30
C VAL A 172 11.53 23.22 3.89
N LEU A 173 11.23 22.44 2.85
CA LEU A 173 11.47 22.87 1.48
C LEU A 173 10.67 24.14 1.12
N LYS A 174 9.41 24.24 1.55
CA LYS A 174 8.60 25.45 1.31
C LYS A 174 9.13 26.67 2.05
N GLN A 175 9.72 26.48 3.23
CA GLN A 175 10.40 27.55 3.94
C GLN A 175 11.60 28.06 3.14
N TYR A 176 12.48 27.17 2.66
CA TYR A 176 13.61 27.56 1.81
C TYR A 176 13.16 28.29 0.54
N VAL A 177 12.12 27.81 -0.15
CA VAL A 177 11.55 28.50 -1.32
C VAL A 177 11.00 29.88 -0.93
N GLY A 178 10.35 30.00 0.22
CA GLY A 178 9.82 31.26 0.73
C GLY A 178 10.89 32.30 1.03
N GLU A 179 12.06 31.86 1.51
CA GLU A 179 13.18 32.72 1.91
C GLU A 179 14.07 33.18 0.73
N LEU A 180 13.86 32.63 -0.48
CA LEU A 180 14.59 33.06 -1.68
C LEU A 180 14.43 34.56 -1.94
N ASN A 181 15.57 35.22 -2.12
CA ASN A 181 15.69 36.63 -2.43
C ASN A 181 16.91 36.88 -3.35
N ASP A 182 16.94 38.04 -3.98
CA ASP A 182 17.96 38.51 -4.91
C ASP A 182 19.34 38.76 -4.27
N ARG A 183 19.38 38.88 -2.93
CA ARG A 183 20.61 39.13 -2.17
C ARG A 183 21.32 37.86 -1.73
N LEU A 184 20.72 36.70 -1.97
CA LEU A 184 21.25 35.41 -1.56
C LEU A 184 22.55 35.07 -2.29
N ILE A 185 22.71 35.55 -3.53
CA ILE A 185 23.90 35.36 -4.36
C ILE A 185 24.43 36.74 -4.75
N ARG A 186 25.63 37.08 -4.28
CA ARG A 186 26.25 38.40 -4.53
C ARG A 186 26.77 38.54 -5.96
N THR A 187 27.16 37.44 -6.58
CA THR A 187 27.68 37.41 -7.95
C THR A 187 26.54 37.66 -8.93
N SER A 188 26.62 38.81 -9.62
CA SER A 188 25.64 39.18 -10.64
C SER A 188 25.78 38.32 -11.90
N GLY A 189 24.68 38.21 -12.64
CA GLY A 189 24.57 37.41 -13.85
C GLY A 189 23.67 36.20 -13.66
N THR A 190 23.64 35.34 -14.68
CA THR A 190 22.77 34.15 -14.71
C THR A 190 23.56 32.98 -15.29
N ALA A 191 23.85 32.00 -14.43
CA ALA A 191 24.69 30.82 -14.71
C ALA A 191 23.83 29.56 -14.81
N ILE A 192 23.07 29.43 -15.91
CA ILE A 192 22.13 28.33 -16.12
C ILE A 192 22.86 26.99 -16.21
N GLY A 193 23.99 26.93 -16.93
CA GLY A 193 24.74 25.69 -17.09
C GLY A 193 25.31 25.16 -15.78
N ASP A 194 25.85 26.04 -14.93
CA ASP A 194 26.36 25.68 -13.61
C ASP A 194 25.22 25.23 -12.68
N ALA A 195 24.04 25.88 -12.75
CA ALA A 195 22.85 25.45 -12.02
C ALA A 195 22.41 24.04 -12.41
N LEU A 196 22.33 23.76 -13.72
CA LEU A 196 22.03 22.43 -14.23
C LEU A 196 23.08 21.41 -13.78
N ALA A 197 24.38 21.74 -13.83
CA ALA A 197 25.45 20.86 -13.35
C ALA A 197 25.30 20.52 -11.86
N ARG A 198 24.93 21.48 -11.01
CA ARG A 198 24.65 21.21 -9.59
C ARG A 198 23.45 20.31 -9.40
N CYS A 199 22.37 20.54 -10.13
CA CYS A 199 21.20 19.66 -10.11
C CYS A 199 21.55 18.23 -10.54
N ILE A 200 22.30 18.08 -11.63
CA ILE A 200 22.79 16.77 -12.11
C ILE A 200 23.63 16.09 -11.02
N ASN A 201 24.56 16.82 -10.40
CA ASN A 201 25.40 16.27 -9.33
C ASN A 201 24.61 15.85 -8.08
N ARG A 202 23.45 16.45 -7.80
CA ARG A 202 22.58 16.07 -6.68
C ARG A 202 21.65 14.90 -7.03
N LEU A 203 21.25 14.78 -8.29
CA LEU A 203 20.41 13.69 -8.80
C LEU A 203 21.21 12.44 -9.17
N ARG A 204 22.50 12.60 -9.48
CA ARG A 204 23.42 11.48 -9.71
C ARG A 204 23.57 10.72 -8.40
N ASP A 205 23.32 9.41 -8.43
CA ASP A 205 23.51 8.59 -7.25
C ASP A 205 25.00 8.58 -6.86
N PRO A 206 25.33 8.78 -5.57
CA PRO A 206 26.63 8.37 -5.08
C PRO A 206 26.65 6.84 -5.17
N VAL A 207 27.67 6.28 -5.82
CA VAL A 207 27.89 4.83 -6.07
C VAL A 207 27.51 4.40 -7.51
N THR A 208 28.52 4.36 -8.37
CA THR A 208 28.91 3.11 -9.06
C THR A 208 27.77 2.20 -9.52
N ALA A 209 27.03 2.60 -10.55
CA ALA A 209 26.47 1.61 -11.47
C ALA A 209 27.52 1.41 -12.58
N PRO A 210 28.19 0.25 -12.67
CA PRO A 210 29.03 -0.06 -13.80
C PRO A 210 28.22 0.12 -15.09
N ALA A 211 28.85 0.64 -16.14
CA ALA A 211 28.23 0.86 -17.45
C ALA A 211 27.60 -0.40 -18.07
N ASP A 212 27.88 -1.59 -17.52
CA ASP A 212 27.40 -2.89 -17.97
C ASP A 212 26.18 -3.43 -17.19
N SER A 213 25.69 -2.69 -16.18
CA SER A 213 24.51 -3.11 -15.41
C SER A 213 23.25 -2.54 -16.05
N LEU A 214 22.52 -3.41 -16.77
CA LEU A 214 21.12 -3.25 -17.17
C LEU A 214 20.38 -2.43 -16.09
N LYS A 215 19.83 -1.24 -16.45
CA LYS A 215 19.15 -0.30 -15.54
C LYS A 215 18.45 -1.09 -14.42
N PRO A 216 18.81 -0.94 -13.14
CA PRO A 216 18.09 -1.63 -12.08
C PRO A 216 16.62 -1.26 -12.24
N ALA A 217 15.74 -2.25 -12.29
CA ALA A 217 14.29 -2.08 -12.51
C ALA A 217 13.59 -1.19 -11.46
N ASN A 218 14.35 -0.60 -10.55
CA ASN A 218 13.97 0.23 -9.42
C ASN A 218 14.60 1.65 -9.44
N ALA A 219 15.22 2.07 -10.55
CA ALA A 219 15.73 3.44 -10.67
C ALA A 219 14.56 4.44 -10.72
N ARG A 220 14.49 5.34 -9.72
CA ARG A 220 13.50 6.43 -9.70
C ARG A 220 13.73 7.37 -10.87
N SER A 221 12.66 7.84 -11.51
CA SER A 221 12.76 8.89 -12.52
C SER A 221 13.38 10.16 -11.92
N LYS A 222 14.22 10.84 -12.70
CA LYS A 222 14.98 12.01 -12.27
C LYS A 222 14.65 13.20 -13.16
N VAL A 223 14.27 14.30 -12.54
CA VAL A 223 13.77 15.49 -13.25
C VAL A 223 14.40 16.75 -12.70
N ILE A 224 14.78 17.67 -13.60
CA ILE A 224 15.17 19.04 -13.28
C ILE A 224 14.09 19.97 -13.79
N ILE A 225 13.64 20.90 -12.95
CA ILE A 225 12.73 21.99 -13.34
C ILE A 225 13.48 23.30 -13.15
N LEU A 226 13.81 23.96 -14.25
CA LEU A 226 14.49 25.25 -14.30
C LEU A 226 13.45 26.37 -14.39
N LEU A 227 13.51 27.35 -13.49
CA LEU A 227 12.69 28.56 -13.51
C LEU A 227 13.62 29.76 -13.69
N SER A 228 13.51 30.45 -14.83
CA SER A 228 14.36 31.60 -15.20
C SER A 228 13.62 32.47 -16.23
N ASP A 229 14.11 33.67 -16.49
CA ASP A 229 13.68 34.49 -17.63
C ASP A 229 14.43 34.15 -18.93
N GLY A 230 15.48 33.33 -18.84
CA GLY A 230 16.18 32.72 -19.99
C GLY A 230 17.48 33.40 -20.38
N ASP A 231 17.89 34.42 -19.65
CA ASP A 231 19.18 35.06 -19.90
C ASP A 231 20.33 34.19 -19.35
N ASN A 232 21.44 34.09 -20.08
CA ASN A 232 22.62 33.37 -19.63
C ASN A 232 23.86 34.24 -19.84
N THR A 233 24.21 35.00 -18.81
CA THR A 233 25.26 36.03 -18.84
C THR A 233 26.52 35.63 -18.08
N ALA A 234 26.48 34.51 -17.35
CA ALA A 234 27.57 34.05 -16.50
C ALA A 234 27.68 32.52 -16.49
N GLY A 235 28.63 32.01 -15.71
CA GLY A 235 28.87 30.59 -15.53
C GLY A 235 30.00 30.04 -16.41
N ASN A 236 30.62 28.97 -15.92
CA ASN A 236 31.72 28.32 -16.63
C ASN A 236 31.24 27.28 -17.63
N LEU A 237 30.03 26.75 -17.43
CA LEU A 237 29.43 25.74 -18.29
C LEU A 237 28.34 26.33 -19.18
N ASP A 238 28.40 26.00 -20.46
CA ASP A 238 27.36 26.34 -21.43
C ASP A 238 26.04 25.58 -21.13
N PRO A 239 24.86 26.26 -21.13
CA PRO A 239 23.58 25.64 -20.81
C PRO A 239 23.21 24.44 -21.70
N LEU A 240 23.58 24.50 -22.98
CA LEU A 240 23.28 23.41 -23.92
C LEU A 240 24.13 22.18 -23.62
N THR A 241 25.41 22.40 -23.28
CA THR A 241 26.31 21.34 -22.83
C THR A 241 25.82 20.69 -21.54
N ALA A 242 25.35 21.49 -20.58
CA ALA A 242 24.74 20.97 -19.35
C ALA A 242 23.44 20.16 -19.62
N ALA A 243 22.62 20.59 -20.58
CA ALA A 243 21.42 19.85 -20.99
C ALA A 243 21.74 18.49 -21.63
N ARG A 244 22.81 18.42 -22.45
CA ARG A 244 23.30 17.14 -22.99
C ARG A 244 23.81 16.23 -21.89
N LEU A 245 24.49 16.79 -20.89
CA LEU A 245 24.97 16.04 -19.73
C LEU A 245 23.79 15.47 -18.92
N ALA A 246 22.74 16.26 -18.69
CA ALA A 246 21.52 15.79 -18.01
C ALA A 246 20.91 14.59 -18.75
N ARG A 247 20.79 14.67 -20.08
CA ARG A 247 20.29 13.56 -20.91
C ARG A 247 21.18 12.32 -20.80
N ALA A 248 22.49 12.48 -20.77
CA ALA A 248 23.42 11.35 -20.62
C ALA A 248 23.25 10.61 -19.29
N PHE A 249 22.78 11.30 -18.24
CA PHE A 249 22.45 10.73 -16.94
C PHE A 249 20.98 10.30 -16.78
N ASP A 250 20.21 10.24 -17.88
CA ASP A 250 18.77 9.90 -17.87
C ASP A 250 17.93 10.90 -17.03
N ILE A 251 18.37 12.15 -16.95
CA ILE A 251 17.70 13.23 -16.23
C ILE A 251 16.95 14.11 -17.24
N ARG A 252 15.64 14.24 -17.08
CA ARG A 252 14.83 15.11 -17.96
C ARG A 252 14.87 16.56 -17.47
N VAL A 253 15.00 17.51 -18.39
CA VAL A 253 15.07 18.95 -18.06
C VAL A 253 13.83 19.66 -18.58
N TYR A 254 13.01 20.19 -17.66
CA TYR A 254 11.90 21.08 -17.97
C TYR A 254 12.29 22.52 -17.66
N THR A 255 11.91 23.45 -18.53
CA THR A 255 12.21 24.87 -18.34
C THR A 255 10.93 25.67 -18.30
N ILE A 256 10.83 26.60 -17.35
CA ILE A 256 9.70 27.49 -17.15
C ILE A 256 10.21 28.93 -17.28
N ALA A 257 9.86 29.59 -18.37
CA ALA A 257 10.10 31.01 -18.58
C ALA A 257 9.18 31.86 -17.69
N VAL A 258 9.76 32.73 -16.88
CA VAL A 258 9.04 33.67 -16.01
C VAL A 258 9.28 35.10 -16.50
N GLY A 259 8.24 35.75 -17.01
CA GLY A 259 8.32 37.10 -17.56
C GLY A 259 7.40 37.28 -18.77
N ARG A 260 7.26 38.50 -19.25
CA ARG A 260 6.54 38.81 -20.49
C ARG A 260 7.50 38.88 -21.67
N THR A 261 7.13 38.28 -22.80
CA THR A 261 7.78 38.59 -24.09
C THR A 261 7.52 40.06 -24.40
N SER A 262 8.56 40.87 -24.45
CA SER A 262 8.39 42.28 -24.86
C SER A 262 8.00 42.31 -26.35
N ALA A 263 6.96 43.06 -26.71
CA ALA A 263 6.54 43.22 -28.12
C ALA A 263 7.65 43.82 -29.00
N ARG A 264 8.64 44.48 -28.38
CA ARG A 264 9.83 45.07 -29.01
C ARG A 264 10.92 44.02 -29.36
N ALA A 265 10.89 42.85 -28.72
CA ALA A 265 11.76 41.73 -29.05
C ALA A 265 11.34 40.99 -30.33
N VAL A 266 10.03 41.05 -30.66
CA VAL A 266 9.48 40.46 -31.89
C VAL A 266 9.88 41.28 -33.13
N SER A 267 10.03 42.60 -32.99
CA SER A 267 10.40 43.50 -34.09
C SER A 267 11.90 43.56 -34.41
N ASN A 268 12.78 43.22 -33.46
CA ASN A 268 14.24 43.32 -33.61
C ASN A 268 14.97 41.96 -33.72
N GLY A 269 14.24 40.85 -33.83
CA GLY A 269 14.86 39.51 -33.91
C GLY A 269 15.53 39.03 -32.62
N THR A 270 15.42 39.76 -31.52
CA THR A 270 15.90 39.36 -30.18
C THR A 270 14.88 38.46 -29.48
N SER A 271 14.45 37.40 -30.15
CA SER A 271 13.74 36.25 -29.55
C SER A 271 14.71 35.21 -28.98
N THR A 272 15.95 35.62 -28.68
CA THR A 272 17.08 34.76 -28.36
C THR A 272 16.95 34.09 -26.98
N ASP A 273 16.39 34.80 -26.00
CA ASP A 273 16.47 34.39 -24.58
C ASP A 273 15.51 33.23 -24.27
N GLU A 274 14.28 33.28 -24.77
CA GLU A 274 13.36 32.14 -24.70
C GLU A 274 13.82 30.97 -25.59
N GLY A 275 14.58 31.28 -26.65
CA GLY A 275 15.18 30.30 -27.54
C GLY A 275 16.16 29.39 -26.80
N ILE A 276 16.95 29.93 -25.87
CA ILE A 276 17.90 29.15 -25.06
C ILE A 276 17.14 28.17 -24.16
N LEU A 277 16.16 28.64 -23.39
CA LEU A 277 15.36 27.76 -22.52
C LEU A 277 14.65 26.65 -23.32
N LYS A 278 14.09 26.99 -24.49
CA LYS A 278 13.46 26.01 -25.37
C LYS A 278 14.45 24.95 -25.85
N THR A 279 15.66 25.37 -26.24
CA THR A 279 16.72 24.48 -26.72
C THR A 279 17.27 23.59 -25.59
N VAL A 280 17.41 24.14 -24.38
CA VAL A 280 17.80 23.39 -23.18
C VAL A 280 16.77 22.31 -22.86
N ALA A 281 15.47 22.64 -22.87
CA ALA A 281 14.42 21.67 -22.61
C ALA A 281 14.38 20.54 -23.65
N THR A 282 14.43 20.87 -24.94
CA THR A 282 14.39 19.86 -26.01
C THR A 282 15.63 18.98 -26.00
N THR A 283 16.81 19.55 -25.73
CA THR A 283 18.06 18.81 -25.61
C THR A 283 18.05 17.88 -24.40
N GLY A 284 17.50 18.34 -23.28
CA GLY A 284 17.30 17.57 -22.05
C GLY A 284 16.06 16.66 -22.07
N THR A 285 15.46 16.38 -23.24
CA THR A 285 14.28 15.50 -23.41
C THR A 285 13.03 15.89 -22.61
N GLY A 286 12.95 17.13 -22.14
CA GLY A 286 11.79 17.69 -21.50
C GLY A 286 11.06 18.69 -22.40
N SER A 287 10.34 19.61 -21.76
CA SER A 287 9.44 20.55 -22.42
C SER A 287 9.61 21.96 -21.86
N PHE A 288 9.38 22.95 -22.72
CA PHE A 288 9.42 24.37 -22.39
C PHE A 288 8.02 24.91 -22.06
N PHE A 289 7.94 25.76 -21.04
CA PHE A 289 6.70 26.36 -20.57
C PHE A 289 6.87 27.82 -20.22
N ARG A 290 5.75 28.55 -20.19
CA ARG A 290 5.70 29.94 -19.75
C ARG A 290 4.77 30.09 -18.54
N ALA A 291 5.21 30.85 -17.54
CA ALA A 291 4.51 31.05 -16.27
C ALA A 291 3.18 31.83 -16.38
N THR A 292 2.87 32.43 -17.53
CA THR A 292 1.63 33.20 -17.74
C THR A 292 0.38 32.33 -17.79
N ASP A 293 0.50 31.04 -18.13
CA ASP A 293 -0.63 30.11 -18.21
C ASP A 293 -0.70 29.18 -16.99
N ALA A 294 -1.31 29.66 -15.91
CA ALA A 294 -1.54 28.85 -14.70
C ALA A 294 -2.30 27.53 -14.97
N ARG A 295 -3.13 27.48 -16.03
CA ARG A 295 -3.83 26.25 -16.47
C ARG A 295 -2.89 25.28 -17.16
N ARG A 296 -2.01 25.76 -18.06
CA ARG A 296 -1.03 24.91 -18.76
C ARG A 296 0.01 24.37 -17.79
N LEU A 297 0.45 25.17 -16.81
CA LEU A 297 1.38 24.72 -15.79
C LEU A 297 0.83 23.56 -14.95
N ARG A 298 -0.45 23.60 -14.57
CA ARG A 298 -1.10 22.46 -13.89
C ARG A 298 -1.22 21.23 -14.77
N ALA A 299 -1.56 21.40 -16.05
CA ALA A 299 -1.63 20.29 -17.00
C ALA A 299 -0.25 19.61 -17.19
N VAL A 300 0.81 20.40 -17.13
CA VAL A 300 2.21 19.94 -17.24
C VAL A 300 2.67 19.22 -15.99
N PHE A 301 2.35 19.73 -14.80
CA PHE A 301 2.60 18.98 -13.57
C PHE A 301 1.87 17.63 -13.60
N GLY A 302 0.65 17.58 -14.16
CA GLY A 302 -0.05 16.34 -14.45
C GLY A 302 0.59 15.48 -15.56
N GLN A 303 1.34 16.06 -16.49
CA GLN A 303 2.09 15.33 -17.50
C GLN A 303 3.36 14.72 -16.92
N ILE A 304 4.09 15.45 -16.05
CA ILE A 304 5.19 14.90 -15.24
C ILE A 304 4.65 13.72 -14.40
N ASP A 305 3.47 13.85 -13.81
CA ASP A 305 2.83 12.78 -13.04
C ASP A 305 2.47 11.53 -13.86
N ARG A 306 2.21 11.68 -15.16
CA ARG A 306 1.84 10.55 -16.03
C ARG A 306 3.05 9.90 -16.69
N LEU A 307 4.05 10.69 -17.05
CA LEU A 307 5.24 10.24 -17.78
C LEU A 307 6.33 9.67 -16.86
N GLU A 308 6.24 9.91 -15.55
CA GLU A 308 7.28 9.57 -14.58
C GLU A 308 6.81 8.73 -13.40
N LYS A 309 5.56 8.26 -13.39
CA LYS A 309 5.13 7.29 -12.38
C LYS A 309 5.95 6.02 -12.52
N ALA A 310 6.90 5.84 -11.62
CA ALA A 310 7.57 4.57 -11.42
C ALA A 310 6.50 3.51 -11.09
N PRO A 311 6.70 2.25 -11.52
CA PRO A 311 5.72 1.19 -11.27
C PRO A 311 5.46 1.07 -9.76
N VAL A 312 4.18 1.10 -9.39
CA VAL A 312 3.74 0.92 -8.01
C VAL A 312 4.11 -0.49 -7.59
N GLN A 313 4.99 -0.65 -6.61
CA GLN A 313 5.22 -1.94 -5.99
C GLN A 313 4.11 -2.15 -4.96
N ILE A 314 3.18 -3.05 -5.28
CA ILE A 314 2.11 -3.43 -4.38
C ILE A 314 2.67 -4.51 -3.45
N ARG A 315 2.95 -4.17 -2.19
CA ARG A 315 3.24 -5.16 -1.15
C ARG A 315 1.91 -5.59 -0.53
N VAL A 316 1.51 -6.83 -0.80
CA VAL A 316 0.32 -7.44 -0.17
C VAL A 316 0.80 -8.17 1.08
N TYR A 317 0.44 -7.65 2.25
CA TYR A 317 0.63 -8.35 3.51
C TYR A 317 -0.66 -9.11 3.85
N GLU A 318 -0.56 -10.42 4.05
CA GLU A 318 -1.68 -11.23 4.53
C GLU A 318 -1.58 -11.38 6.06
N ASP A 319 -2.49 -10.73 6.81
CA ASP A 319 -2.65 -10.99 8.25
C ASP A 319 -3.58 -12.20 8.41
N VAL A 320 -2.97 -13.36 8.66
CA VAL A 320 -3.68 -14.63 8.86
C VAL A 320 -3.96 -14.82 10.35
N ARG A 321 -5.25 -14.86 10.72
CA ARG A 321 -5.66 -15.15 12.10
C ARG A 321 -6.35 -16.50 12.21
N ASP A 322 -5.83 -17.32 13.11
CA ASP A 322 -6.36 -18.66 13.40
C ASP A 322 -7.53 -18.61 14.40
N TYR A 323 -8.63 -19.28 14.04
CA TYR A 323 -9.84 -19.40 14.88
C TYR A 323 -10.12 -20.85 15.36
N TYR A 324 -9.18 -21.78 15.16
CA TYR A 324 -9.36 -23.19 15.57
C TYR A 324 -9.63 -23.38 17.08
N ARG A 325 -9.10 -22.48 17.92
CA ARG A 325 -9.21 -22.57 19.39
C ARG A 325 -10.66 -22.60 19.87
N ILE A 326 -11.55 -21.91 19.16
CA ILE A 326 -12.97 -21.82 19.51
C ILE A 326 -13.63 -23.18 19.37
N TYR A 327 -13.45 -23.85 18.23
CA TYR A 327 -13.97 -25.20 17.98
C TYR A 327 -13.29 -26.25 18.87
N LEU A 328 -12.02 -26.05 19.19
CA LEU A 328 -11.30 -26.90 20.15
C LEU A 328 -11.94 -26.85 21.54
N TYR A 329 -12.27 -25.65 22.06
CA TYR A 329 -12.94 -25.52 23.36
C TYR A 329 -14.33 -26.16 23.38
N TRP A 330 -15.10 -26.03 22.29
CA TRP A 330 -16.36 -26.76 22.15
C TRP A 330 -16.16 -28.28 22.12
N GLY A 331 -15.17 -28.77 21.39
CA GLY A 331 -14.82 -30.20 21.35
C GLY A 331 -14.44 -30.76 22.73
N ILE A 332 -13.60 -30.03 23.47
CA ILE A 332 -13.20 -30.41 24.84
C ILE A 332 -14.40 -30.37 25.79
N SER A 333 -15.27 -29.36 25.70
CA SER A 333 -16.47 -29.25 26.52
C SER A 333 -17.41 -30.44 26.32
N PHE A 334 -17.64 -30.86 25.06
CA PHE A 334 -18.45 -32.05 24.78
C PHE A 334 -17.77 -33.34 25.23
N LEU A 335 -16.44 -33.44 25.14
CA LEU A 335 -15.70 -34.61 25.65
C LEU A 335 -15.81 -34.72 27.18
N MET A 336 -15.67 -33.60 27.90
CA MET A 336 -15.90 -33.54 29.34
C MET A 336 -17.34 -33.93 29.71
N LEU A 337 -18.33 -33.47 28.93
CA LEU A 337 -19.72 -33.88 29.10
C LEU A 337 -19.90 -35.40 28.92
N VAL A 338 -19.26 -36.00 27.91
CA VAL A 338 -19.26 -37.45 27.70
C VAL A 338 -18.66 -38.18 28.90
N MET A 339 -17.54 -37.69 29.44
CA MET A 339 -16.90 -38.30 30.62
C MET A 339 -17.80 -38.23 31.86
N LEU A 340 -18.47 -37.09 32.09
CA LEU A 340 -19.38 -36.91 33.22
C LEU A 340 -20.64 -37.79 33.10
N LEU A 341 -21.19 -37.91 31.88
CA LEU A 341 -22.32 -38.79 31.59
C LEU A 341 -21.97 -40.27 31.78
N LYS A 342 -20.72 -40.66 31.51
CA LYS A 342 -20.23 -42.02 31.79
C LYS A 342 -20.03 -42.28 33.29
N LEU A 343 -19.57 -41.28 34.04
CA LEU A 343 -19.27 -41.42 35.47
C LEU A 343 -20.53 -41.38 36.35
N THR A 344 -21.55 -40.66 35.91
CA THR A 344 -22.87 -40.62 36.55
C THR A 344 -23.65 -41.89 36.18
N ILE A 345 -24.51 -42.36 37.09
CA ILE A 345 -25.42 -43.56 37.08
C ILE A 345 -25.94 -44.04 35.69
N PHE A 346 -25.99 -43.15 34.70
CA PHE A 346 -26.35 -43.42 33.30
C PHE A 346 -25.38 -44.35 32.54
N GLY A 347 -24.09 -44.40 32.89
CA GLY A 347 -23.16 -45.38 32.30
C GLY A 347 -23.57 -46.82 32.59
N ASN A 348 -24.08 -47.08 33.79
CA ASN A 348 -24.47 -48.40 34.26
C ASN A 348 -25.80 -48.89 33.63
N VAL A 349 -26.75 -47.98 33.38
CA VAL A 349 -28.07 -48.30 32.78
C VAL A 349 -28.00 -48.52 31.25
N LEU A 350 -26.89 -48.12 30.61
CA LEU A 350 -26.68 -48.29 29.17
C LEU A 350 -25.98 -49.62 28.80
N GLU A 351 -25.24 -50.21 29.75
CA GLU A 351 -24.54 -51.49 29.58
C GLU A 351 -25.40 -52.71 29.95
N ASP A 352 -26.35 -52.58 30.90
CA ASP A 352 -27.47 -53.51 31.08
C ASP A 352 -28.57 -53.31 30.00
#